data_AF-A0A366FWG3-F1
#
_entry.id   AF-A0A366FWG3-F1
#
_cell.length_a   1.000
_cell.length_b   1.000
_cell.length_c   1.000
_cell.angle_alpha   90.00
_cell.angle_beta   90.00
_cell.angle_gamma   90.00
#
_symmetry.space_group_name_H-M   'P 1'
#
loop_
_entity.id
_entity.type
_entity.pdbx_description
1 polymer ?
#
loop_
_entity_poly.entity_id
_entity_poly.type
_entity_poly.pdbx_seq_one_letter_code
_entity_poly.pdbx_strand_id
1 'polypeptide(L)'
;MMRKLTKKDHKQVFSFLKEEAALNLFIIGDLEAFGYETDFQELWGVFKENGTLKSILLRFHDTFIPYSKEEFVVTDYEALLSAYKPLKLSGKSNYCRKI
;
A
#
# COMPACT_ATOMS: atom_id res chain seq x y z
N MET A 1 -7.56 -1.98 -11.15
CA MET A 1 -6.42 -1.34 -11.85
C MET A 1 -5.41 -0.80 -10.83
N MET A 2 -4.13 -1.12 -10.97
CA MET A 2 -3.05 -0.66 -10.08
C MET A 2 -2.42 0.65 -10.61
N ARG A 3 -2.16 1.62 -9.72
CA ARG A 3 -1.37 2.83 -10.05
C ARG A 3 -0.68 3.43 -8.82
N LYS A 4 0.34 4.27 -9.07
CA LYS A 4 0.94 5.12 -8.02
C LYS A 4 -0.09 6.15 -7.56
N LEU A 5 -0.17 6.33 -6.25
CA LEU A 5 -1.04 7.28 -5.58
C LEU A 5 -0.29 8.58 -5.32
N THR A 6 -1.01 9.69 -5.42
CA THR A 6 -0.45 11.04 -5.28
C THR A 6 -1.21 11.83 -4.25
N LYS A 7 -0.78 13.07 -3.98
CA LYS A 7 -1.50 13.99 -3.10
C LYS A 7 -2.97 14.20 -3.50
N LYS A 8 -3.32 14.06 -4.78
CA LYS A 8 -4.71 14.16 -5.27
C LYS A 8 -5.61 13.07 -4.70
N ASP A 9 -5.05 11.92 -4.35
CA ASP A 9 -5.77 10.75 -3.82
C ASP A 9 -5.93 10.79 -2.29
N HIS A 10 -5.30 11.76 -1.63
CA HIS A 10 -5.11 11.77 -0.18
C HIS A 10 -6.40 11.59 0.62
N LYS A 11 -7.47 12.29 0.23
CA LYS A 11 -8.77 12.18 0.92
C LYS A 11 -9.32 10.75 0.88
N GLN A 12 -9.21 10.07 -0.27
CA GLN A 12 -9.70 8.71 -0.43
C GLN A 12 -8.80 7.70 0.29
N VAL A 13 -7.48 7.89 0.19
CA VAL A 13 -6.49 7.06 0.89
C VAL A 13 -6.68 7.11 2.39
N PHE A 14 -6.80 8.32 2.97
CA PHE A 14 -6.99 8.47 4.41
C PHE A 14 -8.36 7.96 4.86
N SER A 15 -9.41 8.13 4.05
CA SER A 15 -10.71 7.51 4.36
C SER A 15 -10.59 5.99 4.44
N PHE A 16 -9.88 5.36 3.49
CA PHE A 16 -9.68 3.91 3.45
C PHE A 16 -8.81 3.40 4.62
N LEU A 17 -7.69 4.08 4.92
CA LEU A 17 -6.78 3.68 6.00
C LEU A 17 -7.40 3.88 7.39
N LYS A 18 -8.22 4.92 7.57
CA LYS A 18 -8.84 5.23 8.86
C LYS A 18 -9.95 4.26 9.28
N GLU A 19 -10.48 3.45 8.35
CA GLU A 19 -11.41 2.37 8.71
C GLU A 19 -10.79 1.38 9.71
N GLU A 20 -9.48 1.14 9.60
CA GLU A 20 -8.69 0.34 10.54
C GLU A 20 -7.41 1.10 10.96
N ALA A 21 -7.57 2.31 11.50
CA ALA A 21 -6.46 3.23 11.78
C ALA A 21 -5.31 2.61 12.59
N ALA A 22 -5.62 1.79 13.61
CA ALA A 22 -4.62 1.14 14.45
C ALA A 22 -3.74 0.14 13.65
N LEU A 23 -4.32 -0.56 12.69
CA LEU A 23 -3.58 -1.47 11.80
C LEU A 23 -2.75 -0.72 10.76
N ASN A 24 -3.23 0.47 10.38
CA ASN A 24 -2.62 1.32 9.35
C ASN A 24 -1.73 2.42 9.93
N LEU A 25 -1.40 2.37 11.22
CA LEU A 25 -0.71 3.46 11.92
C LEU A 25 0.61 3.84 11.24
N PHE A 26 1.39 2.86 10.78
CA PHE A 26 2.64 3.11 10.05
C PHE A 26 2.39 3.81 8.72
N ILE A 27 1.43 3.32 7.91
CA ILE A 27 1.12 3.94 6.61
C ILE A 27 0.60 5.37 6.79
N ILE A 28 -0.27 5.59 7.78
CA ILE A 28 -0.79 6.92 8.09
C ILE A 28 0.34 7.86 8.53
N GLY A 29 1.15 7.44 9.50
CA GLY A 29 2.25 8.24 10.03
C GLY A 29 3.28 8.59 8.96
N ASP A 30 3.64 7.64 8.12
CA ASP A 30 4.59 7.84 7.01
C ASP A 30 4.06 8.83 5.96
N LEU A 31 2.76 8.77 5.64
CA LEU A 31 2.14 9.73 4.72
C LEU A 31 2.01 11.13 5.34
N GLU A 32 1.76 11.23 6.65
CA GLU A 32 1.73 12.53 7.36
C GLU A 32 3.13 13.15 7.46
N ALA A 33 4.17 12.33 7.68
CA ALA A 33 5.55 12.80 7.84
C ALA A 33 6.22 13.15 6.50
N PHE A 34 6.03 12.33 5.46
CA PHE A 34 6.81 12.41 4.22
C PHE A 34 5.96 12.72 2.98
N GLY A 35 4.64 12.57 3.04
CA GLY A 35 3.76 12.78 1.89
C GLY A 35 3.86 11.66 0.84
N TYR A 36 3.66 12.00 -0.44
CA TYR A 36 3.52 11.02 -1.54
C TYR A 36 4.67 11.08 -2.56
N GLU A 37 5.46 12.15 -2.54
CA GLU A 37 6.43 12.48 -3.59
C GLU A 37 7.83 12.50 -2.99
N THR A 38 8.36 11.30 -2.75
CA THR A 38 9.72 11.09 -2.25
C THR A 38 10.37 9.91 -2.97
N ASP A 39 11.71 9.85 -2.95
CA ASP A 39 12.46 8.78 -3.62
C ASP A 39 12.53 7.48 -2.80
N PHE A 40 12.33 7.58 -1.48
CA PHE A 40 12.38 6.45 -0.56
C PHE A 40 10.99 5.92 -0.19
N GLN A 41 9.93 6.68 -0.42
CA GLN A 41 8.56 6.28 -0.11
C GLN A 41 7.63 6.44 -1.31
N GLU A 42 6.93 5.36 -1.63
CA GLU A 42 5.91 5.34 -2.68
C GLU A 42 4.66 4.63 -2.19
N LEU A 43 3.50 5.15 -2.56
CA LEU A 43 2.23 4.50 -2.27
C LEU A 43 1.58 4.05 -3.57
N TRP A 44 1.23 2.77 -3.65
CA TRP A 44 0.57 2.16 -4.79
C TRP A 44 -0.82 1.69 -4.38
N GLY A 45 -1.82 1.89 -5.23
CA GLY A 45 -3.20 1.52 -4.94
C GLY A 45 -3.81 0.71 -6.07
N VAL A 46 -4.59 -0.30 -5.70
CA VAL A 46 -5.44 -1.04 -6.62
C VAL A 46 -6.87 -0.58 -6.43
N PHE A 47 -7.50 -0.19 -7.53
CA PHE A 47 -8.88 0.26 -7.56
C PHE A 47 -9.82 -0.81 -8.09
N LYS A 48 -11.01 -0.90 -7.48
CA LYS A 48 -12.18 -1.60 -8.01
C LYS A 48 -12.74 -0.82 -9.22
N GLU A 49 -13.60 -1.46 -10.02
CA GLU A 49 -14.20 -0.84 -11.22
C GLU A 49 -15.01 0.42 -10.91
N ASN A 50 -15.62 0.49 -9.73
CA ASN A 50 -16.37 1.65 -9.26
C ASN A 50 -15.48 2.82 -8.75
N GLY A 51 -14.16 2.73 -8.91
CA GLY A 51 -13.22 3.78 -8.49
C GLY A 51 -12.91 3.81 -6.99
N THR A 52 -13.36 2.82 -6.22
CA THR A 52 -12.99 2.68 -4.80
C THR A 52 -11.66 1.95 -4.63
N LEU A 53 -10.90 2.29 -3.58
CA LEU A 53 -9.68 1.58 -3.23
C LEU A 53 -10.00 0.17 -2.73
N LYS A 54 -9.37 -0.82 -3.36
CA LYS A 54 -9.42 -2.25 -2.98
C LYS A 54 -8.30 -2.58 -1.99
N SER A 55 -7.09 -2.15 -2.32
CA SER A 55 -5.88 -2.41 -1.54
C SER A 55 -4.84 -1.32 -1.80
N ILE A 56 -3.88 -1.22 -0.90
CA ILE A 56 -2.75 -0.30 -0.97
C ILE A 56 -1.47 -1.07 -0.64
N LEU A 57 -0.38 -0.67 -1.25
CA LEU A 57 0.97 -1.15 -0.96
C LEU A 57 1.88 0.06 -0.76
N LEU A 58 2.36 0.24 0.45
CA LEU A 58 3.40 1.21 0.75
C LEU A 58 4.76 0.56 0.50
N ARG A 59 5.61 1.22 -0.28
CA ARG A 59 7.05 0.95 -0.31
C ARG A 59 7.74 2.00 0.54
N PHE A 60 8.50 1.55 1.54
CA PHE A 60 9.38 2.37 2.38
C PHE A 60 10.79 1.80 2.32
N HIS A 61 11.68 2.48 1.59
CA HIS A 61 12.95 1.96 1.10
C HIS A 61 12.76 0.60 0.39
N ASP A 62 13.35 -0.46 0.94
CA ASP A 62 13.25 -1.82 0.40
C ASP A 62 12.14 -2.64 1.05
N THR A 63 11.38 -2.02 1.96
CA THR A 63 10.31 -2.69 2.72
C THR A 63 8.96 -2.35 2.11
N PHE A 64 8.13 -3.38 1.96
CA PHE A 64 6.78 -3.26 1.45
C PHE A 64 5.77 -3.56 2.57
N ILE A 65 4.77 -2.69 2.73
CA ILE A 65 3.71 -2.81 3.71
C ILE A 65 2.36 -2.89 2.97
N PRO A 66 1.82 -4.11 2.78
CA PRO A 66 0.53 -4.30 2.13
C PRO A 66 -0.63 -4.04 3.10
N TYR A 67 -1.70 -3.43 2.59
CA TYR A 67 -2.97 -3.32 3.29
C TYR A 67 -4.15 -3.57 2.35
N SER A 68 -5.08 -4.41 2.77
CA SER A 68 -6.39 -4.62 2.16
C SER A 68 -7.37 -4.89 3.28
N LYS A 69 -8.60 -4.39 3.15
CA LYS A 69 -9.70 -4.69 4.08
C LYS A 69 -10.17 -6.15 3.95
N GLU A 70 -10.11 -6.67 2.72
CA GLU A 70 -10.49 -8.04 2.38
C GLU A 70 -9.21 -8.88 2.20
N GLU A 71 -9.16 -9.74 1.20
CA GLU A 71 -7.93 -10.44 0.83
C GLU A 71 -6.97 -9.49 0.10
N PHE A 72 -5.68 -9.58 0.46
CA PHE A 72 -4.62 -8.91 -0.30
C PHE A 72 -4.17 -9.85 -1.42
N VAL A 73 -4.36 -9.41 -2.66
CA VAL A 73 -4.03 -10.18 -3.87
C VAL A 73 -2.66 -9.74 -4.36
N VAL A 74 -1.64 -10.55 -4.13
CA VAL A 74 -0.24 -10.24 -4.48
C VAL A 74 -0.05 -10.06 -5.99
N THR A 75 -0.80 -10.81 -6.80
CA THR A 75 -0.76 -10.71 -8.27
C THR A 75 -1.19 -9.34 -8.79
N ASP A 76 -1.97 -8.57 -8.02
CA ASP A 76 -2.31 -7.19 -8.38
C ASP A 76 -1.07 -6.27 -8.40
N TYR A 77 0.03 -6.67 -7.76
CA TYR A 77 1.28 -5.92 -7.63
C TYR A 77 2.51 -6.65 -8.21
N GLU A 78 2.33 -7.78 -8.87
CA GLU A 78 3.42 -8.65 -9.33
C GLU A 78 4.45 -7.91 -10.21
N ALA A 79 3.97 -7.09 -11.15
CA ALA A 79 4.82 -6.29 -12.01
C ALA A 79 5.73 -5.34 -11.22
N LEU A 80 5.20 -4.72 -10.16
CA LEU A 80 5.98 -3.84 -9.28
C LEU A 80 6.96 -4.64 -8.42
N LEU A 81 6.49 -5.69 -7.76
CA LEU A 81 7.30 -6.47 -6.82
C LEU A 81 8.43 -7.23 -7.51
N SER A 82 8.21 -7.69 -8.75
CA SER A 82 9.23 -8.40 -9.54
C SER A 82 10.50 -7.60 -9.77
N ALA A 83 10.43 -6.26 -9.72
CA ALA A 83 11.57 -5.35 -9.85
C ALA A 83 12.45 -5.27 -8.59
N TYR A 84 11.98 -5.76 -7.43
CA TYR A 84 12.67 -5.64 -6.15
C TYR A 84 13.03 -7.04 -5.59
N LYS A 85 14.31 -7.42 -5.69
CA LYS A 85 14.84 -8.67 -5.12
C LYS A 85 16.13 -8.41 -4.32
N PRO A 86 16.25 -8.92 -3.07
CA PRO A 86 15.27 -9.70 -2.31
C PRO A 86 14.11 -8.84 -1.79
N LEU A 87 12.90 -9.40 -1.79
CA LEU A 87 11.70 -8.70 -1.34
C LEU A 87 11.59 -8.73 0.20
N LYS A 88 11.51 -7.56 0.84
CA LYS A 88 11.23 -7.44 2.27
C LYS A 88 9.79 -6.99 2.47
N LEU A 89 8.97 -7.82 3.10
CA LEU A 89 7.57 -7.53 3.40
C LEU A 89 7.35 -7.47 4.91
N SER A 90 6.62 -6.45 5.35
CA SER A 90 6.21 -6.27 6.74
C SER A 90 4.70 -6.01 6.78
N GLY A 91 3.96 -6.64 7.70
CA GLY A 91 2.51 -6.51 7.76
C GLY A 91 1.83 -7.64 8.53
N LYS A 92 0.51 -7.79 8.41
CA LYS A 92 -0.23 -8.90 9.06
C LYS A 92 0.38 -10.24 8.66
N SER A 93 0.55 -11.13 9.64
CA SER A 93 1.16 -12.46 9.51
C SER A 93 0.52 -13.35 8.42
N ASN A 94 -0.75 -13.11 8.08
CA ASN A 94 -1.46 -13.83 7.02
C ASN A 94 -0.95 -13.50 5.60
N TYR A 95 -0.32 -12.33 5.41
CA TYR A 95 0.22 -11.92 4.10
C TYR A 95 1.62 -12.52 3.84
N CYS A 96 2.42 -12.72 4.89
CA CYS A 96 3.79 -13.24 4.78
C CYS A 96 3.88 -14.72 4.39
N ARG A 97 2.77 -15.48 4.39
CA ARG A 97 2.77 -16.95 4.22
C ARG A 97 2.46 -17.44 2.79
N LYS A 98 2.08 -16.55 1.87
CA LYS A 98 1.57 -16.91 0.52
C LYS A 98 2.55 -16.57 -0.64
N ILE A 99 3.84 -16.44 -0.36
CA ILE A 99 4.85 -16.03 -1.35
C ILE A 99 5.95 -17.08 -1.43
#